data_AF-A0A7C5L7Y9-F1
#
_entry.id   AF-A0A7C5L7Y9-F1
#
_cell.length_a   1.000
_cell.length_b   1.000
_cell.length_c   1.000
_cell.angle_alpha   90.00
_cell.angle_beta   90.00
_cell.angle_gamma   90.00
#
_symmetry.space_group_name_H-M   'P 1'
#
loop_
_entity.id
_entity.type
_entity.pdbx_description
1 polymer ?
#
loop_
_entity_poly.entity_id
_entity_poly.type
_entity_poly.pdbx_seq_one_letter_code
_entity_poly.pdbx_strand_id
1 'polypeptide(L)'
;MGNNINFEEAWIRKLVAALDEVAGEQVCQEVTRGSEGLSSDSEREDVIRWIRRAMGRLTGLVEEEQARDVMTRCACEYPVADLRDVRSAYEETGDVDVALAILQEKFETFLRETLRLPDGMVEEIVSKGWGLAGVRDGDTILATKIPKSGYLVQYMNEPDPDKRRALYCHCPLVRDVLRTPGTIPSIYCYCGAGFYKGMWEEILQEPVEVKLLESVLNGGEACKVAIHLRPGSSGKD
;
A
#
# COMPACT_ATOMS: atom_id res chain seq x y z
N MET A 1 16.85 7.09 -19.54
CA MET A 1 15.55 7.24 -20.22
C MET A 1 14.56 6.48 -19.38
N GLY A 2 13.75 7.19 -18.60
CA GLY A 2 12.86 6.55 -17.62
C GLY A 2 11.85 5.68 -18.34
N ASN A 3 11.72 4.43 -17.91
CA ASN A 3 10.60 3.57 -18.29
C ASN A 3 9.31 4.32 -17.94
N ASN A 4 8.70 5.00 -18.91
CA ASN A 4 7.36 5.56 -18.78
C ASN A 4 6.39 4.39 -18.89
N ILE A 5 6.42 3.51 -17.89
CA ILE A 5 5.31 2.59 -17.65
C ILE A 5 4.14 3.52 -17.40
N ASN A 6 3.13 3.44 -18.27
CA ASN A 6 1.94 4.25 -18.18
C ASN A 6 1.15 3.86 -16.91
N PHE A 7 1.55 4.45 -15.78
CA PHE A 7 1.09 4.10 -14.45
C PHE A 7 -0.42 4.34 -14.34
N GLU A 8 -0.88 5.46 -14.88
CA GLU A 8 -2.29 5.86 -14.92
C GLU A 8 -3.12 4.80 -15.64
N GLU A 9 -2.76 4.41 -16.86
CA GLU A 9 -3.49 3.36 -17.58
C GLU A 9 -3.41 2.00 -16.90
N ALA A 10 -2.25 1.63 -16.36
CA ALA A 10 -2.09 0.36 -15.64
C ALA A 10 -2.98 0.31 -14.40
N TRP A 11 -3.04 1.40 -13.63
CA TRP A 11 -3.88 1.51 -12.46
C TRP A 11 -5.37 1.56 -12.82
N ILE A 12 -5.77 2.30 -13.85
CA ILE A 12 -7.15 2.33 -14.35
C ILE A 12 -7.59 0.93 -14.81
N ARG A 13 -6.74 0.18 -15.50
CA ARG A 13 -7.02 -1.22 -15.88
C ARG A 13 -7.30 -2.11 -14.67
N LYS A 14 -6.52 -1.98 -13.59
CA LYS A 14 -6.77 -2.69 -12.33
C LYS A 14 -8.10 -2.27 -11.70
N LEU A 15 -8.41 -0.96 -11.72
CA LEU A 15 -9.67 -0.43 -11.20
C LEU A 15 -10.89 -1.00 -11.95
N VAL A 16 -10.85 -1.01 -13.29
CA VAL A 16 -11.93 -1.57 -14.12
C VAL A 16 -12.16 -3.03 -13.80
N ALA A 17 -11.09 -3.85 -13.82
CA ALA A 17 -11.20 -5.28 -13.54
C ALA A 17 -11.77 -5.56 -12.13
N ALA A 18 -11.32 -4.81 -11.12
CA ALA A 18 -11.81 -4.94 -9.76
C ALA A 18 -13.28 -4.51 -9.62
N LEU A 19 -13.70 -3.43 -10.28
CA LEU A 19 -15.08 -2.97 -10.27
C LEU A 19 -16.03 -3.96 -10.95
N ASP A 20 -15.64 -4.50 -12.11
CA ASP A 20 -16.43 -5.48 -12.84
C ASP A 20 -16.69 -6.74 -11.99
N GLU A 21 -15.67 -7.20 -11.27
CA GLU A 21 -15.76 -8.39 -10.41
C GLU A 21 -16.58 -8.14 -9.13
N VAL A 22 -16.38 -6.99 -8.46
CA VAL A 22 -16.91 -6.76 -7.11
C VAL A 22 -18.28 -6.05 -7.11
N ALA A 23 -18.49 -5.13 -8.07
CA ALA A 23 -19.64 -4.22 -8.08
C ALA A 23 -20.48 -4.31 -9.37
N GLY A 24 -19.97 -5.00 -10.39
CA GLY A 24 -20.65 -5.21 -11.66
C GLY A 24 -20.51 -4.06 -12.66
N GLU A 25 -20.86 -4.36 -13.91
CA GLU A 25 -20.61 -3.50 -15.08
C GLU A 25 -21.19 -2.09 -14.94
N GLN A 26 -22.42 -1.95 -14.42
CA GLN A 26 -23.07 -0.63 -14.29
C GLN A 26 -22.30 0.29 -13.35
N VAL A 27 -21.85 -0.22 -12.20
CA VAL A 27 -21.04 0.55 -11.26
C VAL A 27 -19.67 0.85 -11.85
N CYS A 28 -19.06 -0.13 -12.54
CA CYS A 28 -17.80 0.06 -13.23
C CYS A 28 -17.84 1.23 -14.22
N GLN A 29 -18.84 1.26 -15.11
CA GLN A 29 -19.04 2.33 -16.08
C GLN A 29 -19.22 3.70 -15.40
N GLU A 30 -20.06 3.78 -14.36
CA GLU A 30 -20.28 5.04 -13.65
C GLU A 30 -19.02 5.52 -12.91
N VAL A 31 -18.33 4.64 -12.18
CA VAL A 31 -17.12 4.98 -11.43
C VAL A 31 -16.00 5.41 -12.38
N THR A 32 -15.84 4.75 -13.52
CA THR A 32 -14.73 5.03 -14.44
C THR A 32 -15.00 6.15 -15.44
N ARG A 33 -16.27 6.56 -15.63
CA ARG A 33 -16.68 7.63 -16.54
C ARG A 33 -15.72 8.83 -16.58
N GLY A 34 -15.22 9.16 -17.77
CA GLY A 34 -14.26 10.23 -18.01
C GLY A 34 -12.79 9.80 -17.86
N SER A 35 -12.52 8.49 -17.78
CA SER A 35 -11.15 7.95 -17.82
C SER A 35 -10.60 7.82 -19.23
N GLU A 36 -11.44 7.97 -20.25
CA GLU A 36 -11.09 7.81 -21.66
C GLU A 36 -9.99 8.82 -22.04
N GLY A 37 -8.84 8.30 -22.48
CA GLY A 37 -7.69 9.13 -22.88
C GLY A 37 -6.79 9.59 -21.74
N LEU A 38 -7.09 9.24 -20.47
CA LEU A 38 -6.14 9.46 -19.38
C LEU A 38 -4.93 8.53 -19.53
N SER A 39 -3.75 9.12 -19.49
CA SER A 39 -2.47 8.43 -19.67
C SER A 39 -1.37 9.13 -18.88
N SER A 40 -0.15 8.61 -18.96
CA SER A 40 1.04 9.26 -18.40
C SER A 40 1.31 10.65 -18.98
N ASP A 41 0.74 10.97 -20.14
CA ASP A 41 0.93 12.27 -20.82
C ASP A 41 -0.19 13.28 -20.48
N SER A 42 -1.18 12.87 -19.67
CA SER A 42 -2.25 13.76 -19.23
C SER A 42 -1.75 14.79 -18.21
N GLU A 43 -2.35 15.98 -18.25
CA GLU A 43 -2.11 17.00 -17.22
C GLU A 43 -2.46 16.45 -15.83
N ARG A 44 -1.54 16.65 -14.89
CA ARG A 44 -1.65 16.03 -13.55
C ARG A 44 -2.92 16.47 -12.82
N GLU A 45 -3.32 17.72 -12.99
CA GLU A 45 -4.54 18.26 -12.40
C GLU A 45 -5.81 17.57 -12.93
N ASP A 46 -5.83 17.19 -14.20
CA ASP A 46 -6.96 16.48 -14.81
C ASP A 46 -7.08 15.06 -14.26
N VAL A 47 -5.95 14.36 -14.10
CA VAL A 47 -5.90 13.04 -13.46
C VAL A 47 -6.39 13.11 -12.01
N ILE A 48 -5.91 14.09 -11.23
CA ILE A 48 -6.34 14.29 -9.84
C ILE A 48 -7.84 14.61 -9.77
N ARG A 49 -8.34 15.47 -10.65
CA ARG A 49 -9.76 15.83 -10.72
C ARG A 49 -10.63 14.62 -11.03
N TRP A 50 -10.20 13.77 -11.96
CA TRP A 50 -10.90 12.54 -12.30
C TRP A 50 -10.89 11.56 -11.13
N ILE A 51 -9.74 11.26 -10.53
CA ILE A 51 -9.65 10.34 -9.38
C ILE A 51 -10.54 10.79 -8.23
N ARG A 52 -10.53 12.09 -7.91
CA ARG A 52 -11.39 12.65 -6.86
C ARG A 52 -12.87 12.33 -7.11
N ARG A 53 -13.33 12.49 -8.35
CA ARG A 53 -14.71 12.20 -8.75
C ARG A 53 -14.99 10.70 -8.80
N ALA A 54 -14.05 9.90 -9.31
CA ALA A 54 -14.18 8.44 -9.40
C ALA A 54 -14.30 7.81 -8.00
N MET A 55 -13.43 8.21 -7.06
CA MET A 55 -13.50 7.75 -5.68
C MET A 55 -14.78 8.21 -4.97
N GLY A 56 -15.23 9.44 -5.24
CA GLY A 56 -16.51 9.93 -4.71
C GLY A 56 -17.71 9.13 -5.22
N ARG A 57 -17.69 8.71 -6.50
CA ARG A 57 -18.69 7.81 -7.08
C ARG A 57 -18.62 6.42 -6.45
N LEU A 58 -17.42 5.86 -6.33
CA LEU A 58 -17.22 4.54 -5.70
C LEU A 58 -17.86 4.50 -4.31
N THR A 59 -17.49 5.42 -3.42
CA THR A 59 -18.04 5.44 -2.06
C THR A 59 -19.52 5.80 -1.97
N GLY A 60 -20.10 6.34 -3.04
CA GLY A 60 -21.53 6.68 -3.10
C GLY A 60 -22.40 5.62 -3.77
N LEU A 61 -21.81 4.66 -4.49
CA LEU A 61 -22.52 3.65 -5.26
C LEU A 61 -22.43 2.24 -4.66
N VAL A 62 -21.46 1.98 -3.78
CA VAL A 62 -21.27 0.67 -3.15
C VAL A 62 -21.06 0.81 -1.64
N GLU A 63 -21.28 -0.28 -0.92
CA GLU A 63 -20.98 -0.37 0.51
C GLU A 63 -19.48 -0.23 0.78
N GLU A 64 -19.13 0.22 1.99
CA GLU A 64 -17.73 0.50 2.33
C GLU A 64 -16.84 -0.73 2.16
N GLU A 65 -17.33 -1.93 2.48
CA GLU A 65 -16.60 -3.19 2.32
C GLU A 65 -16.25 -3.46 0.84
N GLN A 66 -17.21 -3.27 -0.07
CA GLN A 66 -16.97 -3.42 -1.52
C GLN A 66 -15.97 -2.37 -2.02
N ALA A 67 -16.08 -1.12 -1.55
CA ALA A 67 -15.13 -0.08 -1.92
C ALA A 67 -13.71 -0.41 -1.44
N ARG A 68 -13.57 -0.98 -0.25
CA ARG A 68 -12.27 -1.45 0.28
C ARG A 68 -11.73 -2.60 -0.56
N ASP A 69 -12.54 -3.61 -0.88
CA ASP A 69 -12.13 -4.74 -1.72
C ASP A 69 -11.60 -4.27 -3.09
N VAL A 70 -12.41 -3.47 -3.81
CA VAL A 70 -12.02 -2.86 -5.10
C VAL A 70 -10.67 -2.15 -4.98
N MET A 71 -10.49 -1.31 -3.96
CA MET A 71 -9.26 -0.54 -3.80
C MET A 71 -8.06 -1.39 -3.42
N THR A 72 -8.22 -2.46 -2.63
CA THR A 72 -7.11 -3.38 -2.33
C THR A 72 -6.62 -4.14 -3.55
N ARG A 73 -7.51 -4.48 -4.50
CA ARG A 73 -7.16 -5.10 -5.79
C ARG A 73 -6.41 -4.17 -6.74
N CYS A 74 -6.47 -2.86 -6.50
CA CYS A 74 -5.72 -1.85 -7.27
C CYS A 74 -4.26 -1.70 -6.82
N ALA A 75 -3.79 -2.47 -5.85
CA ALA A 75 -2.48 -2.33 -5.25
C ALA A 75 -1.31 -2.55 -6.24
N CYS A 76 -0.18 -1.90 -5.95
CA CYS A 76 1.11 -2.40 -6.43
C CYS A 76 1.45 -3.66 -5.63
N GLU A 77 1.82 -4.74 -6.31
CA GLU A 77 2.13 -6.02 -5.68
C GLU A 77 3.59 -6.08 -5.24
N TYR A 78 3.84 -6.74 -4.11
CA TYR A 78 5.18 -7.18 -3.75
C TYR A 78 5.54 -8.41 -4.59
N PRO A 79 6.77 -8.55 -5.12
CA PRO A 79 7.11 -9.68 -5.96
C PRO A 79 6.94 -11.02 -5.22
N VAL A 80 6.09 -11.90 -5.76
CA VAL A 80 5.85 -13.25 -5.20
C VAL A 80 7.15 -14.04 -5.05
N ALA A 81 8.09 -13.87 -5.98
CA ALA A 81 9.40 -14.53 -5.92
C ALA A 81 10.18 -14.18 -4.64
N ASP A 82 10.02 -12.97 -4.11
CA ASP A 82 10.73 -12.48 -2.93
C ASP A 82 10.10 -12.96 -1.61
N LEU A 83 8.91 -13.58 -1.67
CA LEU A 83 8.18 -14.16 -0.53
C LEU A 83 8.31 -15.68 -0.43
N ARG A 84 8.97 -16.34 -1.39
CA ARG A 84 9.02 -17.81 -1.46
C ARG A 84 9.61 -18.45 -0.22
N ASP A 85 10.73 -17.93 0.27
CA ASP A 85 11.40 -18.41 1.49
C ASP A 85 10.58 -18.11 2.75
N VAL A 86 9.95 -16.93 2.83
CA VAL A 86 9.04 -16.56 3.92
C VAL A 86 7.87 -17.55 3.99
N ARG A 87 7.27 -17.81 2.84
CA ARG A 87 6.17 -18.77 2.68
C ARG A 87 6.59 -20.17 3.06
N SER A 88 7.71 -20.68 2.52
CA SER A 88 8.19 -22.03 2.86
C SER A 88 8.46 -22.18 4.35
N ALA A 89 9.05 -21.17 5.00
CA ALA A 89 9.26 -21.20 6.44
C ALA A 89 7.94 -21.23 7.23
N TYR A 90 6.93 -20.47 6.80
CA TYR A 90 5.59 -20.54 7.39
C TYR A 90 4.92 -21.91 7.14
N GLU A 91 4.99 -22.45 5.92
CA GLU A 91 4.42 -23.77 5.58
C GLU A 91 5.02 -24.90 6.42
N GLU A 92 6.32 -24.82 6.72
CA GLU A 92 7.03 -25.81 7.55
C GLU A 92 6.70 -25.70 9.04
N THR A 93 6.56 -24.47 9.56
CA THR A 93 6.45 -24.21 11.01
C THR A 93 5.01 -23.99 11.47
N GLY A 94 4.15 -23.45 10.61
CA GLY A 94 2.85 -22.88 10.96
C GLY A 94 2.95 -21.62 11.83
N ASP A 95 4.14 -21.02 11.96
CA ASP A 95 4.36 -19.90 12.87
C ASP A 95 4.58 -18.58 12.11
N VAL A 96 3.62 -17.66 12.28
CA VAL A 96 3.68 -16.31 11.72
C VAL A 96 4.89 -15.52 12.23
N ASP A 97 5.38 -15.78 13.45
CA ASP A 97 6.53 -15.06 14.00
C ASP A 97 7.83 -15.41 13.26
N VAL A 98 7.94 -16.64 12.74
CA VAL A 98 9.05 -17.04 11.86
C VAL A 98 8.99 -16.25 10.55
N ALA A 99 7.81 -16.12 9.94
CA ALA A 99 7.65 -15.32 8.73
C ALA A 99 7.99 -13.84 8.97
N LEU A 100 7.56 -13.27 10.09
CA LEU A 100 7.88 -11.91 10.50
C LEU A 100 9.39 -11.70 10.67
N ALA A 101 10.09 -12.64 11.31
CA ALA A 101 11.52 -12.57 11.50
C ALA A 101 12.29 -12.52 10.16
N ILE A 102 11.89 -13.36 9.19
CA ILE A 102 12.51 -13.37 7.85
C ILE A 102 12.22 -12.07 7.10
N LEU A 103 10.99 -11.56 7.15
CA LEU A 103 10.64 -10.28 6.54
C LEU A 103 11.43 -9.11 7.17
N GLN A 104 11.67 -9.17 8.48
CA GLN A 104 12.46 -8.17 9.20
C GLN A 104 13.93 -8.21 8.76
N GLU A 105 14.53 -9.41 8.69
CA GLU A 105 15.91 -9.60 8.22
C GLU A 105 16.09 -9.11 6.78
N LYS A 106 15.16 -9.46 5.88
CA LYS A 106 15.15 -8.96 4.49
C LYS A 106 15.08 -7.44 4.44
N PHE A 107 14.24 -6.84 5.28
CA PHE A 107 14.08 -5.40 5.33
C PHE A 107 15.36 -4.70 5.83
N GLU A 108 15.99 -5.19 6.89
CA GLU A 108 17.28 -4.66 7.37
C GLU A 108 18.39 -4.81 6.34
N THR A 109 18.46 -5.96 5.67
CA THR A 109 19.38 -6.20 4.55
C THR A 109 19.15 -5.20 3.42
N PHE A 110 17.89 -4.93 3.05
CA PHE A 110 17.56 -3.90 2.06
C PHE A 110 18.06 -2.51 2.50
N LEU A 111 17.89 -2.13 3.77
CA LEU A 111 18.36 -0.84 4.27
C LEU A 111 19.89 -0.72 4.23
N ARG A 112 20.62 -1.77 4.63
CA ARG A 112 22.09 -1.76 4.74
C ARG A 112 22.80 -1.99 3.41
N GLU A 113 22.31 -2.89 2.59
CA GLU A 113 23.03 -3.34 1.39
C GLU A 113 22.53 -2.66 0.11
N THR A 114 21.20 -2.48 0.00
CA THR A 114 20.58 -1.86 -1.17
C THR A 114 20.57 -0.34 -1.05
N LEU A 115 20.06 0.19 0.06
CA LEU A 115 20.03 1.64 0.29
C LEU A 115 21.33 2.18 0.87
N ARG A 116 22.19 1.32 1.44
CA ARG A 116 23.49 1.69 2.01
C ARG A 116 23.38 2.84 3.01
N LEU A 117 22.36 2.76 3.86
CA LEU A 117 22.13 3.77 4.91
C LEU A 117 23.16 3.63 6.04
N PRO A 118 23.54 4.73 6.70
CA PRO A 118 24.35 4.66 7.92
C PRO A 118 23.64 3.88 9.03
N ASP A 119 24.39 3.15 9.86
CA ASP A 119 23.83 2.28 10.91
C ASP A 119 22.84 3.00 11.83
N GLY A 120 23.18 4.22 12.28
CA GLY A 120 22.27 5.00 13.15
C GLY A 120 20.92 5.34 12.49
N MET A 121 20.88 5.49 11.16
CA MET A 121 19.62 5.69 10.44
C MET A 121 18.83 4.38 10.30
N VAL A 122 19.53 3.25 10.11
CA VAL A 122 18.90 1.93 10.10
C VAL A 122 18.25 1.65 11.45
N GLU A 123 18.98 1.87 12.55
CA GLU A 123 18.48 1.74 13.92
C GLU A 123 17.26 2.62 14.17
N GLU A 124 17.31 3.89 13.74
CA GLU A 124 16.15 4.79 13.86
C GLU A 124 14.94 4.25 13.09
N ILE A 125 15.10 3.79 11.85
CA ILE A 125 14.00 3.27 11.02
C ILE A 125 13.38 2.01 11.66
N VAL A 126 14.21 1.06 12.08
CA VAL A 126 13.77 -0.19 12.70
C VAL A 126 13.07 0.09 14.03
N SER A 127 13.58 1.01 14.84
CA SER A 127 12.96 1.40 16.12
C SER A 127 11.55 1.97 15.98
N LYS A 128 11.20 2.54 14.81
CA LYS A 128 9.85 3.03 14.51
C LYS A 128 8.89 1.95 14.02
N GLY A 129 9.35 0.70 13.90
CA GLY A 129 8.57 -0.41 13.34
C GLY A 129 8.20 -0.21 11.87
N TRP A 130 8.97 0.58 11.13
CA TRP A 130 8.75 0.80 9.71
C TRP A 130 9.26 -0.38 8.91
N GLY A 131 8.55 -0.79 7.86
CA GLY A 131 9.06 -1.78 6.92
C GLY A 131 8.01 -2.79 6.44
N LEU A 132 8.50 -3.99 6.14
CA LEU A 132 7.71 -5.08 5.57
C LEU A 132 7.05 -5.97 6.62
N ALA A 133 7.76 -6.28 7.71
CA ALA A 133 7.30 -7.25 8.71
C ALA A 133 6.07 -6.76 9.49
N GLY A 134 6.12 -5.52 10.01
CA GLY A 134 5.14 -5.05 10.99
C GLY A 134 5.36 -5.68 12.38
N VAL A 135 4.45 -5.41 13.31
CA VAL A 135 4.52 -5.89 14.70
C VAL A 135 3.28 -6.71 15.00
N ARG A 136 3.45 -7.94 15.49
CA ARG A 136 2.33 -8.80 15.88
C ARG A 136 1.74 -8.38 17.22
N ASP A 137 0.42 -8.34 17.29
CA ASP A 137 -0.41 -8.17 18.47
C ASP A 137 -1.56 -9.17 18.40
N GLY A 138 -1.37 -10.34 19.03
CA GLY A 138 -2.31 -11.46 18.97
C GLY A 138 -2.53 -11.99 17.55
N ASP A 139 -3.76 -11.85 17.05
CA ASP A 139 -4.20 -12.23 15.71
C ASP A 139 -4.04 -11.09 14.68
N THR A 140 -3.43 -9.98 15.07
CA THR A 140 -3.30 -8.81 14.21
C THR A 140 -1.83 -8.46 14.01
N ILE A 141 -1.46 -8.11 12.78
CA ILE A 141 -0.14 -7.55 12.45
C ILE A 141 -0.32 -6.06 12.16
N LEU A 142 0.38 -5.22 12.90
CA LEU A 142 0.39 -3.78 12.72
C LEU A 142 1.59 -3.39 11.86
N ALA A 143 1.34 -3.18 10.57
CA ALA A 143 2.37 -2.76 9.63
C ALA A 143 2.42 -1.24 9.51
N THR A 144 3.63 -0.67 9.64
CA THR A 144 3.88 0.75 9.36
C THR A 144 4.78 0.87 8.14
N LYS A 145 4.35 1.62 7.12
CA LYS A 145 5.18 1.77 5.93
C LYS A 145 6.43 2.60 6.23
N ILE A 146 7.52 2.28 5.55
CA ILE A 146 8.67 3.17 5.41
C ILE A 146 8.34 4.28 4.39
N PRO A 147 8.90 5.50 4.51
CA PRO A 147 8.92 6.47 3.41
C PRO A 147 9.42 5.83 2.09
N LYS A 148 8.96 6.34 0.95
CA LYS A 148 9.42 5.86 -0.37
C LYS A 148 10.95 5.92 -0.44
N SER A 149 11.57 4.76 -0.69
CA SER A 149 13.03 4.57 -0.61
C SER A 149 13.85 5.64 -1.36
N GLY A 150 13.43 6.00 -2.57
CA GLY A 150 14.08 7.06 -3.37
C GLY A 150 14.02 8.48 -2.78
N TYR A 151 13.20 8.69 -1.74
CA TYR A 151 13.06 9.96 -1.01
C TYR A 151 13.36 9.81 0.47
N LEU A 152 13.80 8.64 0.95
CA LEU A 152 13.95 8.34 2.36
C LEU A 152 14.90 9.32 3.05
N VAL A 153 16.11 9.52 2.51
CA VAL A 153 17.09 10.46 3.09
C VAL A 153 16.56 11.90 3.10
N GLN A 154 15.83 12.31 2.04
CA GLN A 154 15.21 13.63 2.00
C GLN A 154 14.11 13.76 3.05
N TYR A 155 13.28 12.74 3.22
CA TYR A 155 12.23 12.69 4.22
C TYR A 155 12.79 12.81 5.64
N MET A 156 13.89 12.13 5.95
CA MET A 156 14.51 12.15 7.29
C MET A 156 15.08 13.55 7.64
N ASN A 157 15.45 14.35 6.65
CA ASN A 157 16.05 15.67 6.84
C ASN A 157 15.06 16.84 6.63
N GLU A 158 13.81 16.56 6.24
CA GLU A 158 12.81 17.60 5.99
C GLU A 158 12.08 17.97 7.28
N PRO A 159 12.19 19.22 7.79
CA PRO A 159 11.48 19.64 9.00
C PRO A 159 9.99 19.94 8.78
N ASP A 160 9.58 20.23 7.54
CA ASP A 160 8.21 20.63 7.21
C ASP A 160 7.29 19.39 7.11
N PRO A 161 6.30 19.23 8.01
CA PRO A 161 5.45 18.03 8.04
C PRO A 161 4.62 17.84 6.76
N ASP A 162 4.24 18.92 6.08
CA ASP A 162 3.48 18.83 4.81
C ASP A 162 4.37 18.30 3.69
N LYS A 163 5.60 18.81 3.59
CA LYS A 163 6.58 18.31 2.60
C LYS A 163 6.97 16.87 2.90
N ARG A 164 7.15 16.50 4.17
CA ARG A 164 7.42 15.12 4.59
C ARG A 164 6.36 14.15 4.09
N ARG A 165 5.07 14.46 4.19
CA ARG A 165 4.00 13.59 3.70
C ARG A 165 4.12 13.28 2.20
N ALA A 166 4.46 14.28 1.39
CA ALA A 166 4.66 14.09 -0.06
C ALA A 166 5.95 13.31 -0.40
N LEU A 167 6.94 13.30 0.49
CA LEU A 167 8.14 12.46 0.37
C LEU A 167 7.90 11.03 0.86
N TYR A 168 6.99 10.86 1.82
CA TYR A 168 6.65 9.58 2.42
C TYR A 168 5.95 8.64 1.45
N CYS A 169 4.93 9.14 0.73
CA CYS A 169 4.02 8.25 0.01
C CYS A 169 4.70 7.52 -1.16
N HIS A 170 4.36 6.25 -1.36
CA HIS A 170 4.85 5.44 -2.47
C HIS A 170 4.06 5.64 -3.77
N CYS A 171 2.82 6.15 -3.67
CA CYS A 171 1.95 6.37 -4.82
C CYS A 171 2.25 7.74 -5.46
N PRO A 172 2.68 7.81 -6.74
CA PRO A 172 2.98 9.09 -7.39
C PRO A 172 1.77 10.04 -7.39
N LEU A 173 0.57 9.54 -7.65
CA LEU A 173 -0.65 10.34 -7.62
C LEU A 173 -0.87 11.01 -6.26
N VAL A 174 -0.77 10.25 -5.15
CA VAL A 174 -0.98 10.82 -3.80
C VAL A 174 0.07 11.87 -3.48
N ARG A 175 1.31 11.70 -3.94
CA ARG A 175 2.36 12.72 -3.76
C ARG A 175 2.01 14.01 -4.50
N ASP A 176 1.42 13.92 -5.68
CA ASP A 176 0.97 15.09 -6.43
C ASP A 176 -0.27 15.73 -5.78
N VAL A 177 -1.22 14.93 -5.31
CA VAL A 177 -2.38 15.42 -4.53
C VAL A 177 -1.89 16.23 -3.32
N LEU A 178 -0.94 15.70 -2.55
CA LEU A 178 -0.37 16.37 -1.36
C LEU A 178 0.37 17.68 -1.66
N ARG A 179 0.70 17.96 -2.93
CA ARG A 179 1.35 19.20 -3.38
C ARG A 179 0.39 20.19 -4.03
N THR A 180 -0.88 19.83 -4.16
CA THR A 180 -1.92 20.65 -4.81
C THR A 180 -3.06 20.95 -3.83
N PRO A 181 -3.81 22.04 -4.04
CA PRO A 181 -4.99 22.32 -3.22
C PRO A 181 -6.05 21.22 -3.32
N GLY A 182 -6.60 20.84 -2.16
CA GLY A 182 -7.65 19.82 -2.02
C GLY A 182 -7.09 18.42 -1.74
N THR A 183 -8.00 17.45 -1.64
CA THR A 183 -7.65 16.05 -1.33
C THR A 183 -8.49 15.08 -2.15
N ILE A 184 -8.23 13.77 -2.05
CA ILE A 184 -9.08 12.71 -2.59
C ILE A 184 -9.63 11.85 -1.43
N PRO A 185 -10.77 11.16 -1.59
CA PRO A 185 -11.30 10.28 -0.56
C PRO A 185 -10.27 9.24 -0.10
N SER A 186 -10.18 9.02 1.21
CA SER A 186 -9.18 8.14 1.82
C SER A 186 -9.34 6.66 1.53
N ILE A 187 -10.50 6.25 1.01
CA ILE A 187 -10.69 4.91 0.45
C ILE A 187 -9.60 4.60 -0.60
N TYR A 188 -9.10 5.61 -1.30
CA TYR A 188 -8.02 5.47 -2.27
C TYR A 188 -6.78 4.80 -1.64
N CYS A 189 -6.48 5.10 -0.38
CA CYS A 189 -5.32 4.54 0.33
C CYS A 189 -5.45 3.06 0.69
N TYR A 190 -6.63 2.44 0.51
CA TYR A 190 -6.74 0.98 0.56
C TYR A 190 -5.96 0.28 -0.56
N CYS A 191 -5.63 0.98 -1.66
CA CYS A 191 -4.59 0.53 -2.61
C CYS A 191 -3.25 0.27 -1.92
N GLY A 192 -2.88 1.12 -0.96
CA GLY A 192 -1.71 0.92 -0.12
C GLY A 192 -1.86 -0.23 0.88
N ALA A 193 -3.06 -0.47 1.40
CA ALA A 193 -3.34 -1.61 2.28
C ALA A 193 -3.32 -2.95 1.51
N GLY A 194 -3.76 -2.96 0.25
CA GLY A 194 -3.73 -4.12 -0.63
C GLY A 194 -2.33 -4.67 -0.88
N PHE A 195 -1.29 -3.83 -0.79
CA PHE A 195 0.11 -4.29 -0.80
C PHE A 195 0.38 -5.29 0.33
N TYR A 196 -0.04 -4.98 1.56
CA TYR A 196 0.14 -5.90 2.69
C TYR A 196 -0.83 -7.08 2.64
N LYS A 197 -2.07 -6.87 2.17
CA LYS A 197 -3.03 -7.95 1.94
C LYS A 197 -2.42 -9.01 1.03
N GLY A 198 -1.97 -8.62 -0.18
CA GLY A 198 -1.40 -9.56 -1.14
C GLY A 198 -0.15 -10.28 -0.63
N MET A 199 0.71 -9.60 0.15
CA MET A 199 1.86 -10.24 0.78
C MET A 199 1.44 -11.35 1.75
N TRP A 200 0.51 -11.06 2.66
CA TRP A 200 0.09 -12.03 3.68
C TRP A 200 -0.81 -13.13 3.10
N GLU A 201 -1.61 -12.84 2.09
CA GLU A 201 -2.34 -13.90 1.36
C GLU A 201 -1.39 -14.84 0.62
N GLU A 202 -0.29 -14.33 0.07
CA GLU A 202 0.74 -15.18 -0.55
C GLU A 202 1.49 -16.00 0.50
N ILE A 203 1.87 -15.43 1.65
CA ILE A 203 2.59 -16.17 2.71
C ILE A 203 1.69 -17.25 3.31
N LEU A 204 0.45 -16.90 3.65
CA LEU A 204 -0.45 -17.78 4.40
C LEU A 204 -1.26 -18.73 3.51
N GLN A 205 -1.36 -18.44 2.21
CA GLN A 205 -2.23 -19.15 1.25
C GLN A 205 -3.71 -19.16 1.67
N GLU A 206 -4.13 -18.12 2.39
CA GLU A 206 -5.50 -17.89 2.82
C GLU A 206 -5.83 -16.40 2.81
N PRO A 207 -7.12 -16.02 2.67
CA PRO A 207 -7.48 -14.61 2.64
C PRO A 207 -7.34 -13.95 4.01
N VAL A 208 -6.85 -12.71 4.02
CA VAL A 208 -6.74 -11.85 5.22
C VAL A 208 -7.57 -10.58 5.08
N GLU A 209 -8.06 -10.05 6.19
CA GLU A 209 -8.67 -8.72 6.21
C GLU A 209 -7.59 -7.66 6.49
N VAL A 210 -7.69 -6.50 5.82
CA VAL A 210 -6.83 -5.35 6.11
C VAL A 210 -7.65 -4.12 6.43
N LYS A 211 -7.19 -3.34 7.41
CA LYS A 211 -7.77 -2.07 7.81
C LYS A 211 -6.74 -0.96 7.78
N LEU A 212 -7.04 0.11 7.06
CA LEU A 212 -6.23 1.32 7.07
C LEU A 212 -6.46 2.07 8.40
N LEU A 213 -5.41 2.21 9.20
CA LEU A 213 -5.46 2.89 10.50
C LEU A 213 -5.01 4.35 10.41
N GLU A 214 -3.99 4.61 9.60
CA GLU A 214 -3.40 5.94 9.43
C GLU A 214 -2.96 6.11 7.97
N SER A 215 -3.04 7.34 7.45
CA SER A 215 -2.53 7.67 6.11
C SER A 215 -2.03 9.10 6.06
N VAL A 216 -0.88 9.28 5.40
CA VAL A 216 -0.33 10.61 5.10
C VAL A 216 -1.25 11.45 4.21
N LEU A 217 -2.13 10.83 3.41
CA LEU A 217 -3.12 11.55 2.60
C LEU A 217 -4.09 12.39 3.47
N ASN A 218 -4.39 11.92 4.68
CA ASN A 218 -5.30 12.57 5.62
C ASN A 218 -4.56 13.31 6.75
N GLY A 219 -3.30 13.68 6.53
CA GLY A 219 -2.50 14.42 7.51
C GLY A 219 -1.79 13.56 8.55
N GLY A 220 -1.85 12.22 8.46
CA GLY A 220 -1.04 11.33 9.28
C GLY A 220 0.46 11.54 9.09
N GLU A 221 1.26 11.07 10.06
CA GLU A 221 2.73 11.13 10.00
C GLU A 221 3.31 9.90 9.30
N ALA A 222 2.56 8.79 9.32
CA ALA A 222 2.87 7.54 8.64
C ALA A 222 1.59 6.88 8.08
N CYS A 223 1.77 5.87 7.24
CA CYS A 223 0.69 4.97 6.83
C CYS A 223 0.77 3.69 7.65
N LYS A 224 -0.31 3.38 8.37
CA LYS A 224 -0.44 2.18 9.22
C LYS A 224 -1.59 1.32 8.73
N VAL A 225 -1.36 0.01 8.68
CA VAL A 225 -2.32 -0.99 8.24
C VAL A 225 -2.36 -2.10 9.28
N ALA A 226 -3.55 -2.43 9.77
CA ALA A 226 -3.78 -3.68 10.49
C ALA A 226 -4.05 -4.78 9.47
N ILE A 227 -3.37 -5.91 9.61
CA ILE A 227 -3.65 -7.15 8.91
C ILE A 227 -4.22 -8.13 9.94
N HIS A 228 -5.48 -8.52 9.76
CA HIS A 228 -6.16 -9.45 10.65
C HIS A 228 -5.97 -10.87 10.12
N LEU A 229 -5.29 -11.68 10.91
CA LEU A 229 -5.05 -13.09 10.68
C LEU A 229 -6.28 -13.89 11.10
N ARG A 230 -6.48 -15.07 10.51
CA ARG A 230 -7.57 -15.94 10.94
C ARG A 230 -7.27 -16.58 12.30
N PRO A 231 -8.30 -16.81 13.13
CA PRO A 231 -8.14 -17.58 14.37
C PRO A 231 -7.55 -18.97 14.08
N GLY A 232 -6.41 -19.30 14.70
CA GLY A 232 -5.70 -20.58 14.50
C GLY A 232 -4.47 -20.53 13.58
N SER A 233 -4.14 -19.36 13.02
CA SER A 233 -2.82 -19.08 12.40
C SER A 233 -1.70 -18.83 13.44
N SER A 234 -2.05 -18.91 14.73
CA SER A 234 -1.10 -19.02 15.84
C SER A 234 -0.52 -20.43 15.86
N GLY A 235 0.81 -20.53 15.83
CA GLY A 235 1.57 -21.77 15.71
C GLY A 235 1.05 -22.92 16.57
N LYS A 236 1.27 -24.14 16.05
CA LYS A 236 0.97 -25.38 16.79
C LYS A 236 1.68 -25.35 18.14
N ASP A 237 0.91 -25.48 19.22
CA ASP A 237 1.41 -25.95 20.51
C ASP A 237 2.10 -27.32 20.37
#